data_AF-A0A1B8G006-F1
#
_entry.id   AF-A0A1B8G006-F1
#
_cell.length_a   1.000
_cell.length_b   1.000
_cell.length_c   1.000
_cell.angle_alpha   90.00
_cell.angle_beta   90.00
_cell.angle_gamma   90.00
#
_symmetry.space_group_name_H-M   'P 1'
#
loop_
_entity.id
_entity.type
_entity.pdbx_description
1 polymer ?
#
loop_
_entity_poly.entity_id
_entity_poly.type
_entity_poly.pdbx_seq_one_letter_code
_entity_poly.pdbx_strand_id
1 'polypeptide(L)' 'MDGGAGGDWGQRVGSEYFLSALDNPHIWLHEFGHTMGLDDFYDWTPTGQTKFIMLTRSSQVITEFDIWMMRDFWRHVANR' A
#
# COMPACT_ATOMS: atom_id res chain seq x y z
N MET A 1 -13.70 13.85 4.63
CA MET A 1 -12.73 13.32 3.65
C MET A 1 -11.79 12.44 4.44
N ASP A 2 -11.97 11.13 4.37
CA ASP A 2 -11.32 10.09 5.20
C ASP A 2 -10.17 9.39 4.46
N GLY A 3 -9.55 10.06 3.49
CA GLY A 3 -8.49 9.51 2.64
C GLY A 3 -7.09 9.85 3.12
N GLY A 4 -6.09 9.14 2.58
CA GLY A 4 -4.68 9.49 2.68
C GLY A 4 -4.10 9.81 1.31
N ALA A 5 -2.84 10.26 1.29
CA ALA A 5 -2.03 10.36 0.09
C ALA A 5 -0.57 10.03 0.42
N GLY A 6 0.00 9.06 -0.29
CA GLY A 6 1.43 8.73 -0.28
C GLY A 6 2.14 9.19 -1.56
N GLY A 7 3.44 9.46 -1.46
CA GLY A 7 4.25 9.84 -2.63
C GLY A 7 5.68 10.22 -2.24
N ASP A 8 6.36 10.98 -3.11
CA ASP A 8 7.81 11.26 -3.06
C ASP A 8 8.33 11.83 -1.71
N TRP A 9 7.45 12.46 -0.92
CA TRP A 9 7.79 13.12 0.35
C TRP A 9 7.20 12.39 1.56
N GLY A 10 6.85 11.12 1.40
CA GLY A 10 6.22 10.32 2.42
C GLY A 10 4.70 10.42 2.42
N GLN A 11 4.13 10.01 3.54
CA GLN A 11 2.73 9.77 3.68
C GLN A 11 2.00 10.91 4.41
N ARG A 12 0.82 11.25 3.92
CA ARG A 12 -0.11 12.22 4.52
C ARG A 12 -1.43 11.54 4.84
N VAL A 13 -1.80 11.52 6.11
CA VAL A 13 -3.12 11.06 6.58
C VAL A 13 -3.59 11.99 7.69
N GLY A 14 -4.91 12.14 7.87
CA GLY A 14 -5.47 12.91 8.98
C GLY A 14 -5.07 12.31 10.33
N SER A 15 -4.63 13.14 11.28
CA SER A 15 -4.13 12.67 12.57
C SER A 15 -5.19 11.89 13.36
N GLU A 16 -6.46 12.29 13.26
CA GLU A 16 -7.59 11.61 13.88
C GLU A 16 -7.76 10.20 13.31
N TYR A 17 -7.68 10.07 11.98
CA TYR A 17 -7.71 8.77 11.31
C TYR A 17 -6.54 7.89 11.76
N PHE A 18 -5.32 8.42 11.72
CA PHE A 18 -4.10 7.69 12.10
C PHE A 18 -4.22 7.08 13.50
N LEU A 19 -4.63 7.89 14.48
CA LEU A 19 -4.79 7.44 15.86
C LEU A 19 -5.94 6.44 16.03
N SER A 20 -7.01 6.58 15.26
CA SER A 20 -8.14 5.64 15.30
C SER A 20 -7.84 4.30 14.63
N ALA A 21 -6.85 4.26 13.73
CA ALA A 21 -6.53 3.10 12.90
C ALA A 21 -5.32 2.30 13.40
N LEU A 22 -4.79 2.57 14.61
CA LEU A 22 -3.57 1.92 15.12
C LEU A 22 -3.65 0.38 15.14
N ASP A 23 -4.82 -0.17 15.46
CA ASP A 23 -5.04 -1.63 15.47
C ASP A 23 -5.32 -2.22 14.07
N ASN A 24 -5.69 -1.37 13.11
CA ASN A 24 -6.05 -1.77 11.76
C ASN A 24 -5.66 -0.67 10.76
N PRO A 25 -4.36 -0.53 10.44
CA PRO A 25 -3.82 0.64 9.76
C PRO A 25 -3.99 0.54 8.24
N HIS A 26 -5.19 0.16 7.77
CA HIS A 26 -5.48 -0.18 6.38
C HIS A 26 -5.10 0.93 5.38
N ILE A 27 -5.66 2.14 5.52
CA ILE A 27 -5.35 3.26 4.60
C ILE A 27 -3.90 3.66 4.80
N TRP A 28 -3.41 3.62 6.04
CA TRP A 28 -2.04 4.02 6.29
C TRP A 28 -1.03 3.11 5.56
N LEU A 29 -1.22 1.80 5.60
CA LEU A 29 -0.39 0.83 4.88
C LEU A 29 -0.44 1.03 3.36
N HIS A 30 -1.60 1.39 2.81
CA HIS A 30 -1.78 1.66 1.40
C HIS A 30 -0.95 2.86 0.94
N GLU A 31 -1.05 4.00 1.64
CA GLU A 31 -0.25 5.18 1.31
C GLU A 31 1.25 4.98 1.57
N PHE A 32 1.60 4.12 2.53
CA PHE A 32 2.99 3.72 2.73
C PHE A 32 3.53 2.97 1.50
N GLY A 33 2.72 2.15 0.83
CA GLY A 33 3.10 1.51 -0.43
C GLY A 33 3.46 2.51 -1.54
N HIS A 34 2.69 3.59 -1.68
CA HIS A 34 3.02 4.68 -2.61
C HIS A 34 4.32 5.41 -2.22
N THR A 35 4.58 5.59 -0.92
CA THR A 35 5.86 6.13 -0.44
C THR A 35 7.05 5.25 -0.87
N MET A 36 6.82 3.93 -0.99
CA MET A 36 7.81 2.96 -1.44
C MET A 36 7.86 2.80 -2.98
N GLY A 37 7.12 3.64 -3.73
CA GLY A 37 7.13 3.67 -5.19
C GLY A 37 6.15 2.70 -5.87
N LEU A 38 5.23 2.09 -5.13
CA LEU A 38 4.20 1.22 -5.70
C LEU A 38 3.00 2.03 -6.20
N ASP A 39 2.45 1.63 -7.34
CA ASP A 39 1.24 2.24 -7.90
C ASP A 39 -0.02 1.51 -7.44
N ASP A 40 -1.16 2.16 -7.64
CA ASP A 40 -2.46 1.57 -7.43
C ASP A 40 -2.81 0.50 -8.47
N PHE A 41 -3.59 -0.49 -8.05
CA PHE A 41 -4.11 -1.54 -8.93
C PHE A 41 -5.61 -1.33 -9.20
N TYR A 42 -5.95 -0.32 -10.00
CA TYR A 42 -7.35 -0.05 -10.40
C TYR A 42 -7.79 -0.80 -11.65
N ASP A 43 -6.95 -0.79 -12.69
CA ASP A 43 -7.32 -1.27 -14.02
C ASP A 43 -7.00 -2.74 -14.23
N TRP A 44 -6.08 -3.28 -13.43
CA TRP A 44 -5.64 -4.66 -13.54
C TRP A 44 -5.19 -5.21 -12.19
N THR A 45 -5.29 -6.53 -12.04
CA THR A 45 -4.76 -7.27 -10.89
C THR A 45 -3.96 -8.48 -11.36
N PRO A 46 -2.85 -8.83 -10.70
CA PRO A 46 -2.11 -10.05 -11.00
C PRO A 46 -2.99 -11.30 -10.90
N THR A 47 -2.83 -12.23 -11.85
CA THR A 47 -3.63 -13.46 -11.89
C THR A 47 -3.52 -14.24 -10.57
N GLY A 48 -4.68 -14.58 -9.99
CA GLY A 48 -4.75 -15.33 -8.73
C GLY A 48 -4.60 -14.48 -7.47
N GLN A 49 -4.38 -13.17 -7.58
CA GLN A 49 -4.30 -12.27 -6.44
C GLN A 49 -5.58 -11.46 -6.31
N THR A 50 -6.27 -11.61 -5.19
CA THR A 50 -7.57 -10.95 -4.94
C THR A 50 -7.56 -10.05 -3.70
N LYS A 51 -6.49 -10.09 -2.91
CA LYS A 51 -6.38 -9.38 -1.64
C LYS A 51 -4.94 -9.02 -1.32
N PHE A 52 -4.62 -7.72 -1.34
CA PHE A 52 -3.32 -7.16 -0.99
C PHE A 52 -3.43 -5.63 -0.80
N ILE A 53 -2.46 -4.99 -0.17
CA ILE A 53 -2.55 -3.60 0.29
C ILE A 53 -2.74 -2.61 -0.85
N MET A 54 -2.04 -2.79 -1.98
CA MET A 54 -2.12 -1.87 -3.14
C MET A 54 -3.35 -2.09 -4.02
N LEU A 55 -4.15 -3.13 -3.73
CA LEU A 55 -5.51 -3.23 -4.25
C LEU A 55 -6.45 -2.58 -3.25
N THR A 56 -6.84 -1.34 -3.56
CA THR A 56 -7.56 -0.43 -2.66
C THR A 56 -8.71 -1.13 -1.93
N ARG A 57 -8.71 -1.01 -0.59
CA ARG A 57 -9.72 -1.60 0.31
C ARG A 57 -9.87 -3.13 0.29
N SER A 58 -9.00 -3.87 -0.38
CA SER A 58 -9.11 -5.34 -0.42
C SER A 58 -8.52 -6.03 0.81
N SER A 59 -7.47 -5.47 1.42
CA SER A 59 -6.81 -6.04 2.60
C SER A 59 -6.59 -5.01 3.70
N GLN A 60 -6.87 -5.40 4.94
CA GLN A 60 -6.62 -4.63 6.16
C GLN A 60 -5.28 -4.96 6.83
N VAL A 61 -4.61 -6.01 6.35
CA VAL A 61 -3.35 -6.52 6.91
C VAL A 61 -2.36 -6.78 5.77
N ILE A 62 -1.07 -6.74 6.09
CA ILE A 62 -0.01 -7.13 5.15
C ILE A 62 -0.19 -8.62 4.81
N THR A 63 -0.21 -8.92 3.51
CA THR A 63 -0.32 -10.28 3.00
C THR A 63 1.04 -10.83 2.55
N GLU A 64 1.11 -12.14 2.30
CA GLU A 64 2.31 -12.75 1.68
C GLU A 64 2.60 -12.16 0.30
N PHE A 65 1.55 -11.79 -0.46
CA PHE A 65 1.71 -11.17 -1.77
C PHE A 65 2.33 -9.78 -1.66
N ASP A 66 1.94 -8.98 -0.66
CA ASP A 66 2.55 -7.66 -0.40
C ASP A 66 4.05 -7.77 -0.14
N ILE A 67 4.46 -8.76 0.66
CA ILE A 67 5.88 -9.02 0.97
C ILE A 67 6.65 -9.41 -0.29
N TRP A 68 6.09 -10.33 -1.08
CA TRP A 68 6.71 -10.76 -2.33
C TRP A 68 6.82 -9.60 -3.33
N MET A 69 5.73 -8.84 -3.52
CA MET A 69 5.64 -7.75 -4.49
C MET A 69 6.63 -6.64 -4.16
N MET A 70 6.70 -6.21 -2.90
CA MET A 70 7.65 -5.19 -2.48
C MET A 70 9.09 -5.64 -2.74
N ARG A 71 9.44 -6.88 -2.35
CA ARG A 71 10.78 -7.43 -2.59
C ARG A 71 11.09 -7.50 -4.09
N ASP A 72 10.14 -7.96 -4.90
CA ASP A 72 10.32 -8.12 -6.35
C ASP A 72 10.51 -6.76 -7.04
N PHE A 73 9.67 -5.77 -6.71
CA PHE A 73 9.79 -4.41 -7.20
C PHE A 73 11.18 -3.82 -6.91
N TRP A 74 11.61 -3.82 -5.65
CA TRP A 74 12.91 -3.25 -5.26
C TRP A 74 14.09 -4.02 -5.82
N ARG A 75 13.98 -5.35 -6.00
CA ARG A 75 14.99 -6.14 -6.70
C ARG A 75 15.14 -5.67 -8.15
N HIS A 76 14.05 -5.33 -8.84
CA HIS A 76 14.12 -4.83 -10.21
C HIS A 76 14.61 -3.39 -10.28
N VAL A 77 14.26 -2.53 -9.31
CA VAL A 77 14.79 -1.15 -9.24
C VAL A 77 16.29 -1.15 -8.95
N ALA A 78 16.77 -1.95 -8.01
CA ALA A 78 18.19 -1.97 -7.62
C ALA A 78 19.13 -2.56 -8.68
N ASN A 79 18.60 -3.35 -9.63
CA ASN A 79 19.37 -3.95 -10.72
C ASN A 79 19.23 -3.17 -12.04
N ARG A 80 18.80 -1.91 -12.00
CA ARG A 80 18.84 -0.97 -13.13
C ARG A 80 19.97 0.03 -12.96
#